data_AF-A0A8H4RYF1-F1
#
_entry.id   AF-A0A8H4RYF1-F1
#
_cell.length_a   1.000
_cell.length_b   1.000
_cell.length_c   1.000
_cell.angle_alpha   90.00
_cell.angle_beta   90.00
_cell.angle_gamma   90.00
#
_symmetry.space_group_name_H-M   'P 1'
#
loop_
_entity.id
_entity.type
_entity.pdbx_description
1 polymer ?
#
loop_
_entity_poly.entity_id
_entity_poly.type
_entity_poly.pdbx_seq_one_letter_code
_entity_poly.pdbx_strand_id
1 'polypeptide(L)'
;MQFTIVTLLSLVAVAFASPVQIAARAPQLPTEASVMTDANGDVVAFDSASVFQRSELPIRNGTAAGAGDTKPLNRADEVDDLLKAVQSLIIPFIKSADEDASSKHTGHGLAVPGGGPRTALVEHHKPEKLISLMDLELPGNGKGKEGLLQTVERVLKYSVNTWDQGFLDKLYASTNAVGVISELLLAVLNTNLHVFQVSPALSIIEKTTSRALAQKFGFTSPHAGGISTQGGSASNTTSVIIARNTLFPDTKTAGNSGHNFVLFTSSHGHYSLEKAAQMCGLGTQNVISIPVDKEGRMIPSSLSTAIQEAKTAGKTPFYVNATAGTTVFGSFDPFPAISEVCKEHNLWLHVDASWGGPLIFSSSQKHKLQGSELADSIAINPHKMMGVPLTCSFLLGQDLRKFHAANTLPAGYLFHNDGKEETDGKEGESEVWDLADLTLQCGRRGDSLKLALAWIYHGSSGFAQQIDHAFCIASHLASLLSQSENFVLVSENPPPCLQTRKGTVEGLVKAIEEAGDIETIGLESFRNQLNQQERKLSIK
;
A
#
# COMPACT_ATOMS: atom_id res chain seq x y z
N MET A 1 -18.99 -27.85 -31.33
CA MET A 1 -18.43 -28.98 -30.53
C MET A 1 -17.55 -28.35 -29.47
N GLN A 2 -17.85 -28.41 -28.16
CA GLN A 2 -18.14 -29.59 -27.31
C GLN A 2 -16.99 -30.60 -27.25
N PHE A 3 -16.55 -31.17 -26.11
CA PHE A 3 -16.82 -31.03 -24.65
C PHE A 3 -15.51 -31.59 -23.97
N THR A 4 -14.86 -31.00 -22.96
CA THR A 4 -15.14 -31.03 -21.49
C THR A 4 -14.29 -32.02 -20.66
N ILE A 5 -13.42 -31.49 -19.79
CA ILE A 5 -13.10 -31.80 -18.36
C ILE A 5 -13.00 -33.28 -17.87
N VAL A 6 -11.91 -33.67 -17.15
CA VAL A 6 -11.84 -34.24 -15.74
C VAL A 6 -10.43 -34.84 -15.42
N THR A 7 -9.93 -35.06 -14.17
CA THR A 7 -9.59 -34.18 -12.99
C THR A 7 -8.85 -34.98 -11.86
N LEU A 8 -7.88 -34.40 -11.11
CA LEU A 8 -7.23 -34.87 -9.83
C LEU A 8 -6.27 -36.13 -9.89
N LEU A 9 -5.34 -36.48 -8.96
CA LEU A 9 -4.97 -36.09 -7.55
C LEU A 9 -3.48 -36.47 -7.16
N SER A 10 -2.94 -35.83 -6.10
CA SER A 10 -2.03 -36.37 -5.03
C SER A 10 -0.49 -36.60 -5.13
N LEU A 11 0.25 -35.87 -4.28
CA LEU A 11 1.25 -36.30 -3.24
C LEU A 11 2.32 -37.38 -3.50
N VAL A 12 3.62 -37.03 -3.32
CA VAL A 12 4.69 -37.84 -2.67
C VAL A 12 5.75 -36.93 -2.01
N ALA A 13 6.32 -37.36 -0.87
CA ALA A 13 7.55 -36.83 -0.26
C ALA A 13 8.54 -38.00 0.04
N VAL A 14 9.80 -37.69 0.40
CA VAL A 14 10.79 -38.47 1.22
C VAL A 14 12.24 -38.35 0.73
N ALA A 15 13.20 -38.47 1.66
CA ALA A 15 14.65 -38.24 1.54
C ALA A 15 15.50 -39.52 1.33
N PHE A 16 16.83 -39.38 1.21
CA PHE A 16 17.84 -40.47 1.23
C PHE A 16 19.12 -40.08 2.00
N ALA A 17 19.95 -41.07 2.37
CA ALA A 17 20.89 -40.96 3.50
C ALA A 17 22.24 -41.74 3.40
N SER A 18 23.27 -41.24 4.11
CA SER A 18 24.34 -41.96 4.85
C SER A 18 25.47 -42.75 4.09
N PRO A 19 26.47 -43.42 4.76
CA PRO A 19 27.69 -42.77 5.31
C PRO A 19 29.03 -43.61 5.24
N VAL A 20 30.16 -43.10 5.76
CA VAL A 20 31.32 -43.89 6.30
C VAL A 20 31.97 -43.18 7.51
N GLN A 21 32.52 -43.94 8.48
CA GLN A 21 32.99 -43.51 9.83
C GLN A 21 34.52 -43.34 9.97
N ILE A 22 34.99 -42.74 11.09
CA ILE A 22 35.99 -43.27 12.07
C ILE A 22 36.04 -42.35 13.33
N ALA A 23 36.47 -42.86 14.50
CA ALA A 23 36.27 -42.24 15.83
C ALA A 23 37.55 -42.05 16.70
N ALA A 24 37.48 -41.20 17.75
CA ALA A 24 38.44 -41.10 18.87
C ALA A 24 37.79 -40.53 20.16
N ARG A 25 38.45 -40.62 21.33
CA ARG A 25 37.87 -40.52 22.70
C ARG A 25 38.35 -39.34 23.58
N ALA A 26 37.44 -38.78 24.40
CA ALA A 26 37.55 -38.34 25.84
C ALA A 26 38.61 -37.26 26.24
N PRO A 27 38.64 -36.71 27.50
CA PRO A 27 37.82 -36.93 28.70
C PRO A 27 37.28 -35.61 29.39
N GLN A 28 37.04 -35.64 30.71
CA GLN A 28 36.05 -34.86 31.49
C GLN A 28 36.66 -34.13 32.74
N LEU A 29 35.90 -33.14 33.31
CA LEU A 29 35.86 -32.65 34.72
C LEU A 29 36.87 -31.58 35.22
N PRO A 30 36.61 -30.84 36.35
CA PRO A 30 35.37 -30.57 37.12
C PRO A 30 35.10 -29.08 37.48
N THR A 31 34.03 -28.84 38.27
CA THR A 31 33.53 -27.58 38.86
C THR A 31 34.01 -27.29 40.30
N GLU A 32 34.08 -26.03 40.73
CA GLU A 32 33.87 -25.61 42.13
C GLU A 32 33.56 -24.09 42.26
N ALA A 33 32.91 -23.66 43.35
CA ALA A 33 32.51 -22.27 43.61
C ALA A 33 32.55 -21.93 45.12
N SER A 34 32.79 -20.66 45.46
CA SER A 34 32.89 -20.17 46.85
C SER A 34 32.30 -18.76 47.03
N VAL A 35 31.83 -18.44 48.25
CA VAL A 35 31.08 -17.22 48.61
C VAL A 35 31.66 -16.61 49.89
N MET A 36 31.62 -15.27 50.03
CA MET A 36 31.96 -14.52 51.24
C MET A 36 30.89 -13.46 51.58
N THR A 37 30.82 -13.07 52.86
CA THR A 37 29.85 -12.13 53.46
C THR A 37 30.57 -10.95 54.13
N ASP A 38 29.86 -9.87 54.46
CA ASP A 38 30.47 -8.65 55.02
C ASP A 38 30.31 -8.45 56.55
N ALA A 39 30.84 -7.32 57.04
CA ALA A 39 31.07 -7.03 58.45
C ALA A 39 29.82 -6.82 59.32
N ASN A 40 28.60 -6.77 58.76
CA ASN A 40 27.35 -6.79 59.53
C ASN A 40 26.63 -8.16 59.47
N GLY A 41 27.19 -9.15 58.76
CA GLY A 41 26.63 -10.50 58.65
C GLY A 41 25.60 -10.69 57.52
N ASP A 42 25.34 -9.63 56.73
CA ASP A 42 24.43 -9.70 55.59
C ASP A 42 25.14 -10.11 54.28
N VAL A 43 24.39 -10.75 53.38
CA VAL A 43 24.86 -11.13 52.05
C VAL A 43 24.65 -9.96 51.09
N VAL A 44 25.68 -9.15 50.88
CA VAL A 44 25.62 -8.01 49.95
C VAL A 44 25.90 -8.47 48.52
N ALA A 45 24.84 -8.83 47.80
CA ALA A 45 24.89 -9.06 46.35
C ALA A 45 24.61 -7.76 45.58
N PHE A 46 25.67 -7.07 45.15
CA PHE A 46 25.60 -6.10 44.05
C PHE A 46 25.92 -6.82 42.74
N ASP A 47 24.89 -7.07 41.92
CA ASP A 47 25.08 -7.44 40.51
C ASP A 47 24.35 -6.45 39.60
N SER A 48 25.12 -5.78 38.74
CA SER A 48 24.64 -4.79 37.78
C SER A 48 24.18 -5.46 36.48
N ALA A 49 23.26 -6.42 36.60
CA ALA A 49 22.75 -7.25 35.49
C ALA A 49 21.22 -7.18 35.36
N SER A 50 20.66 -5.96 35.34
CA SER A 50 19.26 -5.75 35.03
C SER A 50 19.02 -5.59 33.51
N VAL A 51 17.83 -6.01 33.06
CA VAL A 51 17.29 -5.84 31.69
C VAL A 51 17.94 -6.69 30.58
N PHE A 52 17.94 -8.02 30.73
CA PHE A 52 17.67 -8.95 29.61
C PHE A 52 17.21 -10.33 30.13
N GLN A 53 16.02 -10.39 30.71
CA GLN A 53 15.39 -11.67 31.02
C GLN A 53 14.90 -12.29 29.69
N ARG A 54 15.61 -13.31 29.21
CA ARG A 54 15.28 -14.03 27.97
C ARG A 54 13.88 -14.66 28.10
N SER A 55 12.91 -14.16 27.35
CA SER A 55 11.66 -14.89 27.11
C SER A 55 11.95 -16.11 26.26
N GLU A 56 11.66 -17.30 26.76
CA GLU A 56 11.87 -18.55 26.02
C GLU A 56 10.97 -18.62 24.78
N LEU A 57 11.57 -18.89 23.61
CA LEU A 57 10.84 -19.30 22.41
C LEU A 57 11.33 -20.67 21.94
N PRO A 58 10.66 -21.76 22.34
CA PRO A 58 10.83 -23.08 21.75
C PRO A 58 9.50 -23.59 21.17
N ILE A 59 9.35 -23.56 19.84
CA ILE A 59 8.32 -24.37 19.15
C ILE A 59 9.04 -25.29 18.16
N ARG A 60 9.24 -26.54 18.59
CA ARG A 60 9.82 -27.62 17.76
C ARG A 60 8.71 -28.54 17.26
N ASN A 61 8.24 -28.32 16.04
CA ASN A 61 7.44 -29.29 15.30
C ASN A 61 8.35 -30.00 14.27
N GLY A 62 8.90 -31.16 14.64
CA GLY A 62 9.77 -31.95 13.76
C GLY A 62 10.48 -33.07 14.51
N THR A 63 10.37 -34.30 14.01
CA THR A 63 10.82 -35.54 14.64
C THR A 63 12.32 -35.58 14.97
N ALA A 64 12.65 -36.18 16.12
CA ALA A 64 14.01 -36.59 16.42
C ALA A 64 14.41 -37.79 15.54
N ALA A 65 15.03 -37.52 14.39
CA ALA A 65 15.65 -38.54 13.56
C ALA A 65 16.99 -39.00 14.16
N GLY A 66 17.29 -40.29 14.03
CA GLY A 66 18.39 -40.96 14.72
C GLY A 66 19.81 -40.50 14.36
N ALA A 67 20.77 -40.87 15.20
CA ALA A 67 22.17 -40.47 15.10
C ALA A 67 22.84 -40.95 13.79
N GLY A 68 23.37 -40.01 13.01
CA GLY A 68 24.06 -40.28 11.75
C GLY A 68 24.37 -39.01 10.96
N ASP A 69 25.34 -38.22 11.44
CA ASP A 69 25.94 -37.05 10.76
C ASP A 69 24.95 -36.01 10.18
N THR A 70 23.97 -35.59 11.00
CA THR A 70 23.18 -34.40 10.72
C THR A 70 24.00 -33.15 11.03
N LYS A 71 24.51 -32.47 9.99
CA LYS A 71 25.08 -31.11 10.14
C LYS A 71 24.09 -30.22 10.92
N PRO A 72 24.54 -29.48 11.95
CA PRO A 72 23.65 -28.64 12.75
C PRO A 72 22.97 -27.58 11.86
N LEU A 73 21.70 -27.29 12.16
CA LEU A 73 20.92 -26.27 11.43
C LEU A 73 21.49 -24.88 11.73
N ASN A 74 22.29 -24.33 10.83
CA ASN A 74 22.97 -23.05 11.01
C ASN A 74 22.21 -21.82 10.47
N ARG A 75 20.86 -21.90 10.42
CA ARG A 75 20.02 -20.91 9.75
C ARG A 75 20.07 -19.51 10.40
N ALA A 76 20.28 -19.45 11.71
CA ALA A 76 20.35 -18.18 12.43
C ALA A 76 21.64 -17.41 12.06
N ASP A 77 22.78 -18.07 12.13
CA ASP A 77 24.08 -17.49 11.79
C ASP A 77 24.19 -17.16 10.30
N GLU A 78 23.61 -17.99 9.42
CA GLU A 78 23.48 -17.69 7.98
C GLU A 78 22.67 -16.41 7.74
N VAL A 79 21.53 -16.24 8.41
CA VAL A 79 20.73 -15.01 8.31
C VAL A 79 21.46 -13.81 8.90
N ASP A 80 22.14 -13.95 10.03
CA ASP A 80 22.90 -12.87 10.68
C ASP A 80 24.09 -12.39 9.80
N ASP A 81 24.87 -13.33 9.24
CA ASP A 81 25.99 -13.04 8.35
C ASP A 81 25.53 -12.36 7.05
N LEU A 82 24.48 -12.86 6.41
CA LEU A 82 23.91 -12.25 5.21
C LEU A 82 23.26 -10.89 5.50
N LEU A 83 22.57 -10.74 6.63
CA LEU A 83 21.95 -9.48 7.03
C LEU A 83 23.02 -8.40 7.28
N LYS A 84 24.09 -8.72 8.02
CA LYS A 84 25.23 -7.81 8.24
C LYS A 84 25.92 -7.44 6.92
N ALA A 85 26.12 -8.40 6.04
CA ALA A 85 26.73 -8.14 4.73
C ALA A 85 25.85 -7.23 3.85
N VAL A 86 24.54 -7.46 3.78
CA VAL A 86 23.61 -6.59 3.03
C VAL A 86 23.45 -5.21 3.68
N GLN A 87 23.46 -5.12 5.02
CA GLN A 87 23.47 -3.85 5.76
C GLN A 87 24.62 -2.93 5.32
N SER A 88 25.80 -3.49 5.05
CA SER A 88 26.95 -2.73 4.56
C SER A 88 26.75 -2.06 3.18
N LEU A 89 25.74 -2.51 2.40
CA LEU A 89 25.38 -1.94 1.10
C LEU A 89 24.17 -1.00 1.19
N ILE A 90 23.11 -1.38 1.92
CA ILE A 90 21.86 -0.60 1.98
C ILE A 90 21.98 0.67 2.84
N ILE A 91 22.78 0.67 3.90
CA ILE A 91 22.94 1.85 4.76
C ILE A 91 23.66 2.99 4.03
N PRO A 92 24.79 2.77 3.32
CA PRO A 92 25.38 3.79 2.46
C PRO A 92 24.43 4.29 1.36
N PHE A 93 23.61 3.41 0.76
CA PHE A 93 22.62 3.83 -0.24
C PHE A 93 21.60 4.83 0.33
N ILE A 94 21.04 4.55 1.51
CA ILE A 94 20.14 5.49 2.21
C ILE A 94 20.91 6.78 2.56
N LYS A 95 22.09 6.67 3.18
CA LYS A 95 22.92 7.81 3.59
C LYS A 95 23.28 8.75 2.43
N SER A 96 23.48 8.21 1.22
CA SER A 96 23.78 9.03 0.04
C SER A 96 22.67 10.04 -0.29
N ALA A 97 21.40 9.72 0.00
CA ALA A 97 20.29 10.65 -0.19
C ALA A 97 20.37 11.87 0.74
N ASP A 98 20.87 11.68 1.97
CA ASP A 98 21.04 12.76 2.96
C ASP A 98 22.30 13.59 2.66
N GLU A 99 23.39 12.96 2.24
CA GLU A 99 24.63 13.65 1.87
C GLU A 99 24.45 14.54 0.63
N ASP A 100 23.74 14.03 -0.39
CA ASP A 100 23.44 14.79 -1.60
C ASP A 100 22.54 16.00 -1.32
N ALA A 101 21.77 16.03 -0.21
CA ALA A 101 20.74 17.04 0.11
C ALA A 101 21.23 18.49 -0.01
N SER A 102 22.48 18.75 0.37
CA SER A 102 23.12 20.06 0.27
C SER A 102 23.36 20.54 -1.18
N SER A 103 23.49 19.61 -2.13
CA SER A 103 23.91 19.85 -3.51
C SER A 103 22.80 19.72 -4.56
N LYS A 104 21.60 19.23 -4.17
CA LYS A 104 20.51 18.84 -5.09
C LYS A 104 20.03 19.91 -6.05
N HIS A 105 20.12 21.18 -5.67
CA HIS A 105 19.77 22.31 -6.53
C HIS A 105 20.62 22.39 -7.82
N THR A 106 21.75 21.68 -7.88
CA THR A 106 22.60 21.55 -9.07
C THR A 106 22.19 20.41 -10.02
N GLY A 107 21.27 19.52 -9.61
CA GLY A 107 20.91 18.30 -10.36
C GLY A 107 21.92 17.15 -10.27
N HIS A 108 23.06 17.37 -9.62
CA HIS A 108 24.13 16.39 -9.40
C HIS A 108 24.28 16.08 -7.91
N GLY A 109 24.59 14.82 -7.60
CA GLY A 109 25.06 14.40 -6.28
C GLY A 109 26.59 14.53 -6.16
N LEU A 110 27.11 14.29 -4.97
CA LEU A 110 28.54 14.38 -4.68
C LEU A 110 29.33 13.34 -5.50
N ALA A 111 30.49 13.75 -6.03
CA ALA A 111 31.34 12.86 -6.82
C ALA A 111 31.95 11.76 -5.92
N VAL A 112 31.74 10.50 -6.30
CA VAL A 112 32.35 9.35 -5.62
C VAL A 112 33.85 9.30 -5.97
N PRO A 113 34.77 9.05 -5.01
CA PRO A 113 36.19 8.91 -5.31
C PRO A 113 36.45 7.85 -6.39
N GLY A 114 37.02 8.26 -7.53
CA GLY A 114 37.26 7.39 -8.70
C GLY A 114 36.10 7.29 -9.69
N GLY A 115 34.97 7.98 -9.46
CA GLY A 115 33.81 8.04 -10.35
C GLY A 115 33.52 9.44 -10.91
N GLY A 116 32.60 9.51 -11.87
CA GLY A 116 32.02 10.77 -12.34
C GLY A 116 30.91 11.30 -11.43
N PRO A 117 30.33 12.48 -11.73
CA PRO A 117 29.20 13.01 -10.96
C PRO A 117 27.97 12.10 -11.10
N ARG A 118 27.42 11.67 -9.96
CA ARG A 118 26.17 10.92 -9.91
C ARG A 118 24.99 11.88 -10.14
N THR A 119 23.92 11.42 -10.76
CA THR A 119 22.60 12.06 -10.68
C THR A 119 21.94 11.65 -9.35
N ALA A 120 21.45 12.60 -8.55
CA ALA A 120 20.99 12.34 -7.18
C ALA A 120 19.92 11.24 -7.07
N LEU A 121 19.00 11.14 -8.05
CA LEU A 121 17.89 10.18 -8.03
C LEU A 121 18.23 8.81 -8.66
N VAL A 122 18.65 8.80 -9.92
CA VAL A 122 18.93 7.58 -10.70
C VAL A 122 19.78 7.90 -11.93
N GLU A 123 20.74 7.03 -12.29
CA GLU A 123 21.41 7.10 -13.59
C GLU A 123 20.47 6.53 -14.66
N HIS A 124 19.87 7.40 -15.47
CA HIS A 124 18.84 6.99 -16.42
C HIS A 124 19.43 6.29 -17.65
N HIS A 125 19.05 5.03 -17.86
CA HIS A 125 19.40 4.23 -19.04
C HIS A 125 18.16 3.76 -19.80
N LYS A 126 18.27 3.61 -21.13
CA LYS A 126 17.25 2.91 -21.93
C LYS A 126 17.23 1.41 -21.56
N PRO A 127 16.08 0.70 -21.69
CA PRO A 127 15.95 -0.70 -21.31
C PRO A 127 17.03 -1.62 -21.89
N GLU A 128 17.38 -1.46 -23.17
CA GLU A 128 18.35 -2.30 -23.86
C GLU A 128 19.75 -2.18 -23.24
N LYS A 129 20.14 -0.94 -22.88
CA LYS A 129 21.40 -0.66 -22.20
C LYS A 129 21.37 -1.16 -20.75
N LEU A 130 20.24 -0.99 -20.06
CA LEU A 130 20.10 -1.43 -18.67
C LEU A 130 20.14 -2.97 -18.55
N ILE A 131 19.54 -3.72 -19.48
CA ILE A 131 19.68 -5.18 -19.55
C ILE A 131 21.16 -5.59 -19.61
N SER A 132 21.94 -4.96 -20.48
CA SER A 132 23.39 -5.21 -20.59
C SER A 132 24.22 -4.75 -19.37
N LEU A 133 23.72 -3.79 -18.58
CA LEU A 133 24.40 -3.29 -17.38
C LEU A 133 24.03 -4.07 -16.11
N MET A 134 22.82 -4.62 -16.07
CA MET A 134 22.35 -5.51 -15.01
C MET A 134 22.97 -6.89 -15.12
N ASP A 135 23.16 -7.41 -16.35
CA ASP A 135 23.86 -8.68 -16.62
C ASP A 135 23.32 -9.80 -15.71
N LEU A 136 21.99 -9.90 -15.66
CA LEU A 136 21.26 -10.74 -14.71
C LEU A 136 20.95 -12.11 -15.33
N GLU A 137 21.81 -13.08 -15.00
CA GLU A 137 21.61 -14.49 -15.36
C GLU A 137 21.29 -15.33 -14.13
N LEU A 138 20.28 -16.22 -14.24
CA LEU A 138 19.97 -17.22 -13.22
C LEU A 138 20.88 -18.45 -13.41
N PRO A 139 21.82 -18.75 -12.50
CA PRO A 139 22.83 -19.77 -12.72
C PRO A 139 22.33 -21.16 -12.34
N GLY A 140 22.79 -22.19 -13.05
CA GLY A 140 22.49 -23.60 -12.71
C GLY A 140 23.14 -24.08 -11.41
N ASN A 141 24.23 -23.43 -10.98
CA ASN A 141 24.88 -23.64 -9.69
C ASN A 141 24.82 -22.34 -8.87
N GLY A 142 24.55 -22.43 -7.57
CA GLY A 142 24.45 -21.27 -6.70
C GLY A 142 25.79 -20.49 -6.59
N LYS A 143 25.72 -19.15 -6.69
CA LYS A 143 26.88 -18.24 -6.59
C LYS A 143 27.20 -17.76 -5.16
N GLY A 144 26.60 -18.39 -4.14
CA GLY A 144 26.87 -18.09 -2.73
C GLY A 144 26.57 -16.64 -2.30
N LYS A 145 27.22 -16.23 -1.21
CA LYS A 145 27.13 -14.89 -0.63
C LYS A 145 27.66 -13.82 -1.58
N GLU A 146 28.75 -14.13 -2.28
CA GLU A 146 29.44 -13.24 -3.21
C GLU A 146 28.53 -12.85 -4.38
N GLY A 147 27.86 -13.84 -4.99
CA GLY A 147 26.89 -13.58 -6.07
C GLY A 147 25.66 -12.81 -5.61
N LEU A 148 25.19 -13.05 -4.37
CA LEU A 148 24.11 -12.27 -3.77
C LEU A 148 24.51 -10.80 -3.62
N LEU A 149 25.67 -10.51 -3.01
CA LEU A 149 26.14 -9.14 -2.76
C LEU A 149 26.40 -8.37 -4.07
N GLN A 150 27.02 -9.01 -5.07
CA GLN A 150 27.19 -8.43 -6.41
C GLN A 150 25.84 -8.07 -7.06
N THR A 151 24.83 -8.91 -6.87
CA THR A 151 23.48 -8.66 -7.41
C THR A 151 22.81 -7.50 -6.66
N VAL A 152 22.90 -7.46 -5.34
CA VAL A 152 22.37 -6.36 -4.51
C VAL A 152 23.03 -5.03 -4.86
N GLU A 153 24.35 -4.99 -5.05
CA GLU A 153 25.08 -3.78 -5.46
C GLU A 153 24.58 -3.26 -6.82
N ARG A 154 24.43 -4.13 -7.83
CA ARG A 154 23.86 -3.75 -9.14
C ARG A 154 22.44 -3.22 -9.02
N VAL A 155 21.59 -3.88 -8.22
CA VAL A 155 20.21 -3.44 -7.96
C VAL A 155 20.19 -2.05 -7.32
N LEU A 156 20.99 -1.79 -6.28
CA LEU A 156 21.07 -0.48 -5.63
C LEU A 156 21.63 0.58 -6.60
N LYS A 157 22.65 0.26 -7.39
CA LYS A 157 23.28 1.20 -8.33
C LYS A 157 22.30 1.73 -9.37
N TYR A 158 21.50 0.86 -9.97
CA TYR A 158 20.60 1.21 -11.08
C TYR A 158 19.13 1.42 -10.67
N SER A 159 18.81 1.36 -9.37
CA SER A 159 17.48 1.71 -8.85
C SER A 159 17.34 3.20 -8.58
N VAL A 160 16.10 3.70 -8.63
CA VAL A 160 15.77 5.04 -8.15
C VAL A 160 15.92 5.10 -6.64
N ASN A 161 16.71 6.05 -6.13
CA ASN A 161 16.80 6.30 -4.70
C ASN A 161 15.59 7.11 -4.22
N THR A 162 14.54 6.43 -3.78
CA THR A 162 13.31 7.06 -3.29
C THR A 162 13.46 7.73 -1.92
N TRP A 163 14.60 7.52 -1.22
CA TRP A 163 14.94 8.24 0.02
C TRP A 163 15.39 9.67 -0.24
N ASP A 164 15.71 9.99 -1.49
CA ASP A 164 16.05 11.34 -1.91
C ASP A 164 14.82 12.26 -1.83
N GLN A 165 14.94 13.37 -1.08
CA GLN A 165 13.87 14.35 -0.91
C GLN A 165 13.46 15.08 -2.21
N GLY A 166 14.25 14.96 -3.29
CA GLY A 166 13.90 15.39 -4.65
C GLY A 166 13.05 14.38 -5.43
N PHE A 167 12.76 13.19 -4.89
CA PHE A 167 11.87 12.22 -5.51
C PHE A 167 10.40 12.67 -5.41
N LEU A 168 9.98 13.50 -6.37
CA LEU A 168 8.64 14.10 -6.47
C LEU A 168 7.92 13.64 -7.76
N ASP A 169 8.04 12.37 -8.12
CA ASP A 169 7.54 11.82 -9.39
C ASP A 169 6.29 10.92 -9.26
N LYS A 170 5.93 10.53 -8.02
CA LYS A 170 4.84 9.59 -7.72
C LYS A 170 4.08 10.00 -6.46
N LEU A 171 2.96 9.34 -6.18
CA LEU A 171 2.16 9.51 -4.95
C LEU A 171 2.63 8.58 -3.81
N TYR A 172 3.94 8.37 -3.72
CA TYR A 172 4.65 7.70 -2.64
C TYR A 172 6.08 8.25 -2.60
N ALA A 173 6.76 8.14 -1.47
CA ALA A 173 8.19 8.44 -1.29
C ALA A 173 8.92 7.17 -0.80
N SER A 174 10.13 7.29 -0.27
CA SER A 174 10.71 6.19 0.51
C SER A 174 9.77 5.74 1.62
N THR A 175 10.01 4.51 2.08
CA THR A 175 9.54 4.14 3.41
C THR A 175 10.35 4.85 4.50
N ASN A 176 10.05 4.55 5.75
CA ASN A 176 10.80 5.02 6.93
C ASN A 176 11.52 3.83 7.61
N ALA A 177 12.34 4.12 8.62
CA ALA A 177 13.12 3.09 9.34
C ALA A 177 12.21 1.98 9.94
N VAL A 178 11.06 2.33 10.51
CA VAL A 178 10.09 1.38 11.06
C VAL A 178 9.51 0.49 9.95
N GLY A 179 9.29 1.07 8.77
CA GLY A 179 8.90 0.35 7.56
C GLY A 179 9.89 -0.75 7.18
N VAL A 180 11.19 -0.45 7.15
CA VAL A 180 12.25 -1.45 6.90
C VAL A 180 12.20 -2.57 7.95
N ILE A 181 12.07 -2.24 9.23
CA ILE A 181 11.94 -3.24 10.31
C ILE A 181 10.67 -4.10 10.15
N SER A 182 9.55 -3.50 9.72
CA SER A 182 8.30 -4.24 9.50
C SER A 182 8.39 -5.23 8.34
N GLU A 183 9.12 -4.89 7.27
CA GLU A 183 9.38 -5.79 6.14
C GLU A 183 10.27 -6.98 6.55
N LEU A 184 11.33 -6.73 7.33
CA LEU A 184 12.19 -7.77 7.90
C LEU A 184 11.40 -8.73 8.80
N LEU A 185 10.56 -8.18 9.70
CA LEU A 185 9.74 -9.00 10.59
C LEU A 185 8.71 -9.85 9.82
N LEU A 186 8.06 -9.31 8.80
CA LEU A 186 7.16 -10.07 7.93
C LEU A 186 7.89 -11.16 7.14
N ALA A 187 9.14 -10.92 6.71
CA ALA A 187 9.97 -11.92 6.03
C ALA A 187 10.39 -13.07 6.97
N VAL A 188 10.68 -12.78 8.24
CA VAL A 188 10.98 -13.80 9.26
C VAL A 188 9.75 -14.63 9.64
N LEU A 189 8.59 -13.99 9.78
CA LEU A 189 7.35 -14.70 10.14
C LEU A 189 6.82 -15.57 9.00
N ASN A 190 6.86 -15.07 7.76
CA ASN A 190 6.45 -15.75 6.52
C ASN A 190 5.14 -16.57 6.61
N THR A 191 4.18 -16.12 7.44
CA THR A 191 2.90 -16.82 7.65
C THR A 191 1.78 -16.19 6.83
N ASN A 192 0.75 -16.99 6.55
CA ASN A 192 -0.40 -16.61 5.76
C ASN A 192 -1.50 -16.02 6.66
N LEU A 193 -1.96 -14.80 6.35
CA LEU A 193 -3.03 -14.11 7.10
C LEU A 193 -4.42 -14.53 6.60
N HIS A 194 -4.73 -15.81 6.81
CA HIS A 194 -5.97 -16.44 6.33
C HIS A 194 -6.83 -17.06 7.43
N VAL A 195 -6.23 -17.83 8.34
CA VAL A 195 -6.91 -18.46 9.48
C VAL A 195 -6.18 -18.11 10.78
N PHE A 196 -6.93 -17.96 11.86
CA PHE A 196 -6.40 -17.52 13.15
C PHE A 196 -5.29 -18.43 13.67
N GLN A 197 -5.42 -19.75 13.47
CA GLN A 197 -4.49 -20.76 14.00
C GLN A 197 -3.03 -20.55 13.57
N VAL A 198 -2.77 -20.12 12.33
CA VAL A 198 -1.40 -19.98 11.79
C VAL A 198 -0.84 -18.55 11.86
N SER A 199 -1.69 -17.57 12.16
CA SER A 199 -1.32 -16.15 12.18
C SER A 199 -1.95 -15.35 13.33
N PRO A 200 -2.07 -15.87 14.57
CA PRO A 200 -2.98 -15.32 15.58
C PRO A 200 -2.64 -13.87 15.96
N ALA A 201 -1.37 -13.56 16.15
CA ALA A 201 -0.91 -12.20 16.42
C ALA A 201 -1.21 -11.23 15.25
N LEU A 202 -0.99 -11.66 14.01
CA LEU A 202 -1.26 -10.84 12.82
C LEU A 202 -2.77 -10.63 12.60
N SER A 203 -3.61 -11.62 12.93
CA SER A 203 -5.07 -11.48 12.87
C SER A 203 -5.60 -10.47 13.88
N ILE A 204 -5.07 -10.48 15.12
CA ILE A 204 -5.39 -9.47 16.14
C ILE A 204 -4.93 -8.08 15.69
N ILE A 205 -3.70 -7.98 15.16
CA ILE A 205 -3.14 -6.72 14.66
C ILE A 205 -3.97 -6.14 13.52
N GLU A 206 -4.42 -6.96 12.56
CA GLU A 206 -5.24 -6.50 11.45
C GLU A 206 -6.58 -5.93 11.91
N LYS A 207 -7.32 -6.69 12.74
CA LYS A 207 -8.61 -6.23 13.29
C LYS A 207 -8.44 -4.95 14.10
N THR A 208 -7.44 -4.91 14.99
CA THR A 208 -7.19 -3.74 15.84
C THR A 208 -6.86 -2.51 14.99
N THR A 209 -5.99 -2.66 13.99
CA THR A 209 -5.53 -1.55 13.14
C THR A 209 -6.66 -1.07 12.20
N SER A 210 -7.39 -1.98 11.57
CA SER A 210 -8.48 -1.63 10.66
C SER A 210 -9.69 -1.04 11.38
N ARG A 211 -10.02 -1.52 12.58
CA ARG A 211 -11.03 -0.92 13.46
C ARG A 211 -10.61 0.48 13.93
N ALA A 212 -9.35 0.69 14.30
CA ALA A 212 -8.83 2.00 14.66
C ALA A 212 -8.85 2.99 13.48
N LEU A 213 -8.61 2.52 12.24
CA LEU A 213 -8.82 3.31 11.02
C LEU A 213 -10.30 3.61 10.78
N ALA A 214 -11.19 2.61 10.83
CA ALA A 214 -12.63 2.79 10.61
C ALA A 214 -13.22 3.83 11.58
N GLN A 215 -12.82 3.79 12.86
CA GLN A 215 -13.21 4.77 13.88
C GLN A 215 -12.70 6.19 13.58
N LYS A 216 -11.52 6.36 12.96
CA LYS A 216 -11.03 7.68 12.51
C LYS A 216 -11.96 8.29 11.46
N PHE A 217 -12.50 7.47 10.55
CA PHE A 217 -13.50 7.86 9.56
C PHE A 217 -14.95 7.92 10.09
N GLY A 218 -15.15 7.89 11.41
CA GLY A 218 -16.49 8.01 12.01
C GLY A 218 -17.33 6.72 11.98
N PHE A 219 -16.79 5.58 11.55
CA PHE A 219 -17.50 4.30 11.63
C PHE A 219 -17.49 3.80 13.09
N THR A 220 -18.57 4.07 13.82
CA THR A 220 -18.72 3.80 15.27
C THR A 220 -19.42 2.49 15.61
N SER A 221 -20.00 1.80 14.61
CA SER A 221 -20.65 0.49 14.76
C SER A 221 -19.74 -0.53 15.45
N PRO A 222 -20.27 -1.43 16.30
CA PRO A 222 -19.49 -2.51 16.90
C PRO A 222 -18.90 -3.46 15.84
N HIS A 223 -19.55 -3.58 14.68
CA HIS A 223 -19.11 -4.39 13.54
C HIS A 223 -18.24 -3.61 12.53
N ALA A 224 -17.89 -2.35 12.81
CA ALA A 224 -17.02 -1.56 11.95
C ALA A 224 -15.56 -2.02 12.02
N GLY A 225 -14.89 -2.02 10.88
CA GLY A 225 -13.49 -2.43 10.74
C GLY A 225 -13.07 -2.44 9.29
N GLY A 226 -12.14 -3.33 8.94
CA GLY A 226 -11.71 -3.51 7.56
C GLY A 226 -10.78 -4.70 7.35
N ILE A 227 -10.35 -4.87 6.10
CA ILE A 227 -9.40 -5.90 5.64
C ILE A 227 -8.19 -5.22 5.00
N SER A 228 -6.99 -5.79 5.16
CA SER A 228 -5.84 -5.34 4.36
C SER A 228 -5.81 -6.00 2.97
N THR A 229 -5.41 -5.22 1.96
CA THR A 229 -5.51 -5.56 0.52
C THR A 229 -4.26 -5.11 -0.24
N GLN A 230 -4.00 -5.67 -1.42
CA GLN A 230 -2.75 -5.45 -2.19
C GLN A 230 -2.82 -4.18 -3.03
N GLY A 231 -2.98 -3.05 -2.34
CA GLY A 231 -3.11 -1.73 -2.94
C GLY A 231 -4.56 -1.32 -3.25
N GLY A 232 -4.77 -0.01 -3.41
CA GLY A 232 -6.10 0.60 -3.59
C GLY A 232 -6.90 0.02 -4.75
N SER A 233 -6.27 -0.41 -5.84
CA SER A 233 -6.98 -1.10 -6.93
C SER A 233 -7.65 -2.40 -6.48
N ALA A 234 -7.02 -3.16 -5.58
CA ALA A 234 -7.64 -4.33 -4.97
C ALA A 234 -8.75 -3.93 -3.98
N SER A 235 -8.53 -2.88 -3.18
CA SER A 235 -9.56 -2.32 -2.29
C SER A 235 -10.83 -1.93 -3.07
N ASN A 236 -10.69 -1.17 -4.17
CA ASN A 236 -11.79 -0.72 -5.00
C ASN A 236 -12.51 -1.92 -5.67
N THR A 237 -11.78 -2.87 -6.29
CA THR A 237 -12.38 -4.08 -6.89
C THR A 237 -13.14 -4.92 -5.85
N THR A 238 -12.57 -5.12 -4.66
CA THR A 238 -13.27 -5.84 -3.59
C THR A 238 -14.49 -5.07 -3.09
N SER A 239 -14.46 -3.74 -3.06
CA SER A 239 -15.66 -2.93 -2.72
C SER A 239 -16.79 -3.10 -3.73
N VAL A 240 -16.49 -3.18 -5.04
CA VAL A 240 -17.47 -3.42 -6.11
C VAL A 240 -18.12 -4.80 -5.95
N ILE A 241 -17.32 -5.83 -5.63
CA ILE A 241 -17.82 -7.20 -5.41
C ILE A 241 -18.67 -7.27 -4.14
N ILE A 242 -18.26 -6.63 -3.05
CA ILE A 242 -19.06 -6.54 -1.82
C ILE A 242 -20.39 -5.84 -2.09
N ALA A 243 -20.37 -4.71 -2.79
CA ALA A 243 -21.58 -3.98 -3.16
C ALA A 243 -22.55 -4.82 -3.99
N ARG A 244 -22.06 -5.45 -5.07
CA ARG A 244 -22.87 -6.32 -5.93
C ARG A 244 -23.45 -7.49 -5.13
N ASN A 245 -22.62 -8.23 -4.40
CA ASN A 245 -23.05 -9.42 -3.67
C ASN A 245 -23.94 -9.09 -2.44
N THR A 246 -23.91 -7.85 -1.93
CA THR A 246 -24.82 -7.38 -0.86
C THR A 246 -26.18 -6.97 -1.41
N LEU A 247 -26.20 -6.21 -2.52
CA LEU A 247 -27.44 -5.70 -3.13
C LEU A 247 -28.14 -6.75 -4.02
N PHE A 248 -27.37 -7.69 -4.59
CA PHE A 248 -27.80 -8.73 -5.53
C PHE A 248 -27.13 -10.07 -5.15
N PRO A 249 -27.55 -10.70 -4.03
CA PRO A 249 -26.89 -11.90 -3.48
C PRO A 249 -26.99 -13.14 -4.38
N ASP A 250 -27.99 -13.19 -5.26
CA ASP A 250 -28.14 -14.17 -6.34
C ASP A 250 -26.91 -14.23 -7.25
N THR A 251 -26.21 -13.11 -7.43
CA THR A 251 -25.01 -13.04 -8.28
C THR A 251 -23.83 -13.87 -7.77
N LYS A 252 -23.83 -14.26 -6.49
CA LYS A 252 -22.80 -15.16 -5.92
C LYS A 252 -22.82 -16.55 -6.58
N THR A 253 -23.98 -17.02 -7.06
CA THR A 253 -24.15 -18.36 -7.64
C THR A 253 -24.57 -18.32 -9.11
N ALA A 254 -25.41 -17.37 -9.51
CA ALA A 254 -25.90 -17.21 -10.89
C ALA A 254 -24.99 -16.37 -11.80
N GLY A 255 -23.94 -15.75 -11.25
CA GLY A 255 -23.13 -14.73 -11.92
C GLY A 255 -23.94 -13.45 -12.19
N ASN A 256 -23.51 -12.62 -13.14
CA ASN A 256 -24.23 -11.36 -13.47
C ASN A 256 -25.54 -11.59 -14.26
N SER A 257 -25.98 -12.84 -14.42
CA SER A 257 -27.12 -13.22 -15.27
C SER A 257 -28.41 -12.53 -14.84
N GLY A 258 -29.07 -11.84 -15.79
CA GLY A 258 -30.30 -11.07 -15.52
C GLY A 258 -30.09 -9.61 -15.11
N HIS A 259 -28.84 -9.19 -14.85
CA HIS A 259 -28.51 -7.83 -14.45
C HIS A 259 -27.57 -7.16 -15.45
N ASN A 260 -27.86 -5.93 -15.85
CA ASN A 260 -26.97 -5.12 -16.69
C ASN A 260 -26.30 -4.03 -15.83
N PHE A 261 -25.43 -4.49 -14.92
CA PHE A 261 -24.87 -3.67 -13.86
C PHE A 261 -24.11 -2.43 -14.35
N VAL A 262 -24.32 -1.31 -13.67
CA VAL A 262 -23.62 -0.03 -13.91
C VAL A 262 -23.07 0.54 -12.62
N LEU A 263 -21.84 1.04 -12.70
CA LEU A 263 -21.19 1.78 -11.65
C LEU A 263 -20.78 3.18 -12.13
N PHE A 264 -20.81 4.16 -11.23
CA PHE A 264 -20.53 5.56 -11.55
C PHE A 264 -19.26 6.02 -10.83
N THR A 265 -18.46 6.86 -11.48
CA THR A 265 -17.32 7.51 -10.82
C THR A 265 -16.97 8.84 -11.49
N SER A 266 -16.22 9.69 -10.79
CA SER A 266 -15.76 10.98 -11.31
C SER A 266 -14.95 10.78 -12.60
N SER A 267 -15.00 11.75 -13.52
CA SER A 267 -14.09 11.82 -14.67
C SER A 267 -12.61 12.00 -14.26
N HIS A 268 -12.35 12.43 -13.02
CA HIS A 268 -11.03 12.40 -12.39
C HIS A 268 -10.83 11.20 -11.43
N GLY A 269 -11.76 10.25 -11.43
CA GLY A 269 -11.70 9.00 -10.67
C GLY A 269 -10.57 8.09 -11.14
N HIS A 270 -10.10 7.20 -10.27
CA HIS A 270 -8.98 6.33 -10.59
C HIS A 270 -9.39 5.20 -11.54
N TYR A 271 -8.56 4.92 -12.57
CA TYR A 271 -8.80 3.89 -13.60
C TYR A 271 -9.03 2.46 -13.06
N SER A 272 -8.79 2.20 -11.77
CA SER A 272 -9.05 0.91 -11.14
C SER A 272 -10.51 0.48 -11.25
N LEU A 273 -11.47 1.42 -11.37
CA LEU A 273 -12.88 1.08 -11.51
C LEU A 273 -13.21 0.45 -12.88
N GLU A 274 -12.55 0.87 -13.96
CA GLU A 274 -12.61 0.19 -15.25
C GLU A 274 -12.00 -1.21 -15.17
N LYS A 275 -10.86 -1.36 -14.49
CA LYS A 275 -10.25 -2.68 -14.26
C LYS A 275 -11.13 -3.57 -13.39
N ALA A 276 -11.80 -3.03 -12.38
CA ALA A 276 -12.78 -3.76 -11.57
C ALA A 276 -13.95 -4.24 -12.44
N ALA A 277 -14.50 -3.38 -13.31
CA ALA A 277 -15.56 -3.75 -14.24
C ALA A 277 -15.13 -4.82 -15.26
N GLN A 278 -13.88 -4.81 -15.73
CA GLN A 278 -13.31 -5.90 -16.53
C GLN A 278 -13.23 -7.20 -15.73
N MET A 279 -12.63 -7.16 -14.53
CA MET A 279 -12.44 -8.34 -13.67
C MET A 279 -13.76 -8.96 -13.21
N CYS A 280 -14.79 -8.15 -12.97
CA CYS A 280 -16.11 -8.59 -12.52
C CYS A 280 -17.07 -8.97 -13.67
N GLY A 281 -16.63 -8.89 -14.93
CA GLY A 281 -17.46 -9.21 -16.09
C GLY A 281 -18.63 -8.23 -16.33
N LEU A 282 -18.45 -6.96 -15.97
CA LEU A 282 -19.43 -5.88 -16.19
C LEU A 282 -19.19 -5.12 -17.51
N GLY A 283 -17.92 -5.08 -17.96
CA GLY A 283 -17.47 -4.34 -19.14
C GLY A 283 -17.22 -2.85 -18.85
N THR A 284 -16.21 -2.25 -19.50
CA THR A 284 -15.82 -0.84 -19.25
C THR A 284 -16.87 0.17 -19.67
N GLN A 285 -17.71 -0.14 -20.67
CA GLN A 285 -18.85 0.70 -21.09
C GLN A 285 -19.94 0.86 -20.02
N ASN A 286 -19.86 0.08 -18.94
CA ASN A 286 -20.74 0.16 -17.78
C ASN A 286 -20.07 0.85 -16.57
N VAL A 287 -18.90 1.45 -16.76
CA VAL A 287 -18.30 2.46 -15.87
C VAL A 287 -18.65 3.83 -16.44
N ILE A 288 -19.63 4.49 -15.83
CA ILE A 288 -20.12 5.79 -16.30
C ILE A 288 -19.32 6.90 -15.61
N SER A 289 -18.64 7.68 -16.45
CA SER A 289 -17.85 8.84 -16.04
C SER A 289 -18.77 10.04 -15.78
N ILE A 290 -18.71 10.59 -14.58
CA ILE A 290 -19.50 11.75 -14.16
C ILE A 290 -18.68 13.04 -14.37
N PRO A 291 -19.27 14.09 -14.99
CA PRO A 291 -18.66 15.41 -15.07
C PRO A 291 -18.20 15.99 -13.72
N VAL A 292 -17.13 16.78 -13.77
CA VAL A 292 -16.56 17.49 -12.64
C VAL A 292 -16.74 19.00 -12.77
N ASP A 293 -16.72 19.70 -11.63
CA ASP A 293 -16.60 21.16 -11.59
C ASP A 293 -15.17 21.63 -11.96
N LYS A 294 -14.97 22.96 -11.97
CA LYS A 294 -13.68 23.58 -12.27
C LYS A 294 -12.60 23.27 -11.21
N GLU A 295 -12.99 22.90 -10.00
CA GLU A 295 -12.12 22.39 -8.94
C GLU A 295 -11.84 20.87 -9.06
N GLY A 296 -12.39 20.21 -10.08
CA GLY A 296 -12.18 18.79 -10.40
C GLY A 296 -12.97 17.82 -9.51
N ARG A 297 -14.06 18.27 -8.90
CA ARG A 297 -14.94 17.53 -7.97
C ARG A 297 -16.21 17.09 -8.69
N MET A 298 -16.69 15.87 -8.43
CA MET A 298 -17.89 15.30 -9.08
C MET A 298 -19.14 16.17 -8.89
N ILE A 299 -19.87 16.43 -9.97
CA ILE A 299 -21.14 17.18 -9.95
C ILE A 299 -22.32 16.25 -9.57
N PRO A 300 -22.98 16.43 -8.40
CA PRO A 300 -24.02 15.49 -7.93
C PRO A 300 -25.30 15.48 -8.78
N SER A 301 -25.67 16.61 -9.39
CA SER A 301 -26.82 16.67 -10.30
C SER A 301 -26.57 15.83 -11.56
N SER A 302 -25.36 15.86 -12.11
CA SER A 302 -24.97 15.02 -13.25
C SER A 302 -24.94 13.52 -12.89
N LEU A 303 -24.55 13.18 -11.66
CA LEU A 303 -24.68 11.81 -11.14
C LEU A 303 -26.15 11.35 -11.12
N SER A 304 -27.05 12.17 -10.58
CA SER A 304 -28.50 11.86 -10.55
C SER A 304 -29.06 11.66 -11.97
N THR A 305 -28.75 12.56 -12.91
CA THR A 305 -29.14 12.42 -14.33
C THR A 305 -28.64 11.10 -14.93
N ALA A 306 -27.35 10.79 -14.79
CA ALA A 306 -26.75 9.57 -15.33
C ALA A 306 -27.36 8.28 -14.75
N ILE A 307 -27.78 8.29 -13.47
CA ILE A 307 -28.48 7.16 -12.85
C ILE A 307 -29.88 6.96 -13.45
N GLN A 308 -30.62 8.05 -13.69
CA GLN A 308 -31.95 7.99 -14.32
C GLN A 308 -31.87 7.55 -15.79
N GLU A 309 -30.88 8.02 -16.54
CA GLU A 309 -30.60 7.56 -17.90
C GLU A 309 -30.27 6.07 -17.94
N ALA A 310 -29.41 5.59 -17.03
CA ALA A 310 -29.07 4.17 -16.92
C ALA A 310 -30.30 3.31 -16.61
N LYS A 311 -31.15 3.71 -15.66
CA LYS A 311 -32.43 3.03 -15.36
C LYS A 311 -33.35 3.00 -16.58
N THR A 312 -33.49 4.13 -17.27
CA THR A 312 -34.30 4.25 -18.49
C THR A 312 -33.82 3.35 -19.61
N ALA A 313 -32.50 3.17 -19.74
CA ALA A 313 -31.87 2.24 -20.67
C ALA A 313 -31.92 0.77 -20.25
N GLY A 314 -32.69 0.41 -19.22
CA GLY A 314 -32.81 -0.97 -18.72
C GLY A 314 -31.54 -1.50 -18.06
N LYS A 315 -30.65 -0.61 -17.58
CA LYS A 315 -29.45 -0.99 -16.83
C LYS A 315 -29.73 -1.05 -15.32
N THR A 316 -28.82 -1.68 -14.59
CA THR A 316 -28.89 -1.87 -13.13
C THR A 316 -27.82 -1.04 -12.40
N PRO A 317 -28.05 0.26 -12.13
CA PRO A 317 -27.25 1.04 -11.18
C PRO A 317 -27.13 0.33 -9.83
N PHE A 318 -25.91 0.23 -9.29
CA PHE A 318 -25.69 -0.34 -7.95
C PHE A 318 -24.58 0.31 -7.11
N TYR A 319 -23.69 1.10 -7.70
CA TYR A 319 -22.47 1.55 -7.03
C TYR A 319 -22.00 2.92 -7.51
N VAL A 320 -21.53 3.75 -6.59
CA VAL A 320 -20.87 5.04 -6.86
C VAL A 320 -19.52 5.08 -6.14
N ASN A 321 -18.45 5.38 -6.89
CA ASN A 321 -17.14 5.73 -6.32
C ASN A 321 -16.95 7.26 -6.32
N ALA A 322 -17.00 7.84 -5.12
CA ALA A 322 -16.56 9.21 -4.84
C ALA A 322 -15.08 9.21 -4.43
N THR A 323 -14.31 10.19 -4.88
CA THR A 323 -12.85 10.23 -4.67
C THR A 323 -12.46 11.25 -3.61
N ALA A 324 -11.65 10.82 -2.63
CA ALA A 324 -11.01 11.69 -1.65
C ALA A 324 -9.52 11.86 -2.01
N GLY A 325 -9.21 12.95 -2.71
CA GLY A 325 -7.88 13.25 -3.24
C GLY A 325 -7.64 12.57 -4.59
N THR A 326 -8.15 13.16 -5.68
CA THR A 326 -7.92 12.67 -7.06
C THR A 326 -6.43 12.62 -7.40
N THR A 327 -6.03 11.71 -8.31
CA THR A 327 -4.61 11.41 -8.59
C THR A 327 -3.83 12.61 -9.13
N VAL A 328 -4.47 13.49 -9.89
CA VAL A 328 -3.83 14.62 -10.60
C VAL A 328 -4.10 15.95 -9.90
N PHE A 329 -5.37 16.28 -9.65
CA PHE A 329 -5.75 17.56 -9.04
C PHE A 329 -5.74 17.51 -7.50
N GLY A 330 -5.84 16.34 -6.88
CA GLY A 330 -6.03 16.21 -5.43
C GLY A 330 -7.41 16.67 -4.95
N SER A 331 -8.40 16.73 -5.83
CA SER A 331 -9.77 17.15 -5.55
C SER A 331 -10.48 16.17 -4.60
N PHE A 332 -11.47 16.67 -3.86
CA PHE A 332 -12.33 15.88 -2.98
C PHE A 332 -13.78 16.02 -3.45
N ASP A 333 -14.43 14.90 -3.75
CA ASP A 333 -15.82 14.87 -4.18
C ASP A 333 -16.77 15.24 -3.02
N PRO A 334 -17.94 15.85 -3.29
CA PRO A 334 -18.87 16.31 -2.24
C PRO A 334 -19.67 15.14 -1.62
N PHE A 335 -19.04 14.39 -0.70
CA PHE A 335 -19.59 13.16 -0.11
C PHE A 335 -21.03 13.28 0.45
N PRO A 336 -21.44 14.36 1.15
CA PRO A 336 -22.83 14.47 1.64
C PRO A 336 -23.86 14.47 0.51
N ALA A 337 -23.66 15.29 -0.52
CA ALA A 337 -24.58 15.39 -1.65
C ALA A 337 -24.60 14.11 -2.50
N ILE A 338 -23.46 13.44 -2.65
CA ILE A 338 -23.40 12.12 -3.31
C ILE A 338 -24.13 11.06 -2.47
N SER A 339 -24.00 11.10 -1.14
CA SER A 339 -24.70 10.19 -0.23
C SER A 339 -26.22 10.32 -0.32
N GLU A 340 -26.74 11.53 -0.48
CA GLU A 340 -28.18 11.79 -0.71
C GLU A 340 -28.65 11.10 -2.00
N VAL A 341 -27.95 11.29 -3.11
CA VAL A 341 -28.27 10.63 -4.40
C VAL A 341 -28.17 9.10 -4.30
N CYS A 342 -27.15 8.58 -3.62
CA CYS A 342 -27.01 7.13 -3.40
C CYS A 342 -28.18 6.55 -2.58
N LYS A 343 -28.63 7.26 -1.53
CA LYS A 343 -29.77 6.84 -0.70
C LYS A 343 -31.09 6.88 -1.46
N GLU A 344 -31.34 7.92 -2.25
CA GLU A 344 -32.54 8.03 -3.11
C GLU A 344 -32.64 6.86 -4.11
N HIS A 345 -31.51 6.33 -4.56
CA HIS A 345 -31.45 5.33 -5.61
C HIS A 345 -31.03 3.93 -5.15
N ASN A 346 -30.88 3.71 -3.83
CA ASN A 346 -30.41 2.46 -3.22
C ASN A 346 -29.09 1.96 -3.82
N LEU A 347 -28.10 2.85 -3.92
CA LEU A 347 -26.77 2.56 -4.44
C LEU A 347 -25.74 2.48 -3.31
N TRP A 348 -24.77 1.59 -3.44
CA TRP A 348 -23.61 1.52 -2.56
C TRP A 348 -22.72 2.75 -2.74
N LEU A 349 -22.43 3.47 -1.66
CA LEU A 349 -21.45 4.56 -1.68
C LEU A 349 -20.07 4.04 -1.25
N HIS A 350 -19.13 4.03 -2.19
CA HIS A 350 -17.72 3.85 -1.89
C HIS A 350 -16.98 5.20 -1.93
N VAL A 351 -16.07 5.41 -0.97
CA VAL A 351 -15.11 6.52 -1.02
C VAL A 351 -13.70 5.98 -1.24
N ASP A 352 -13.14 6.22 -2.42
CA ASP A 352 -11.72 5.99 -2.69
C ASP A 352 -10.90 7.10 -2.05
N ALA A 353 -10.50 6.87 -0.80
CA ALA A 353 -9.56 7.70 -0.06
C ALA A 353 -8.13 7.13 -0.10
N SER A 354 -7.78 6.39 -1.16
CA SER A 354 -6.44 5.83 -1.36
C SER A 354 -5.33 6.89 -1.19
N TRP A 355 -5.58 8.13 -1.62
CA TRP A 355 -4.60 9.22 -1.52
C TRP A 355 -4.93 10.23 -0.41
N GLY A 356 -6.15 10.78 -0.38
CA GLY A 356 -6.55 11.80 0.59
C GLY A 356 -6.99 11.26 1.96
N GLY A 357 -7.17 9.95 2.13
CA GLY A 357 -7.62 9.34 3.40
C GLY A 357 -6.74 9.65 4.62
N PRO A 358 -5.40 9.67 4.51
CA PRO A 358 -4.52 10.03 5.63
C PRO A 358 -4.78 11.41 6.25
N LEU A 359 -5.42 12.35 5.54
CA LEU A 359 -5.82 13.65 6.11
C LEU A 359 -6.69 13.52 7.37
N ILE A 360 -7.35 12.37 7.59
CA ILE A 360 -8.15 12.07 8.78
C ILE A 360 -7.34 12.14 10.09
N PHE A 361 -6.00 12.03 10.02
CA PHE A 361 -5.11 12.20 11.16
C PHE A 361 -4.87 13.68 11.52
N SER A 362 -4.92 14.59 10.54
CA SER A 362 -4.69 16.03 10.75
C SER A 362 -5.97 16.74 11.19
N SER A 363 -5.91 17.48 12.29
CA SER A 363 -7.01 18.35 12.71
C SER A 363 -7.24 19.51 11.74
N SER A 364 -6.20 19.96 11.03
CA SER A 364 -6.29 21.07 10.06
C SER A 364 -6.91 20.62 8.73
N GLN A 365 -6.61 19.40 8.27
CA GLN A 365 -7.01 18.93 6.94
C GLN A 365 -8.24 18.01 6.92
N LYS A 366 -8.59 17.34 8.03
CA LYS A 366 -9.69 16.34 8.06
C LYS A 366 -11.07 16.85 7.62
N HIS A 367 -11.30 18.17 7.61
CA HIS A 367 -12.55 18.77 7.12
C HIS A 367 -12.83 18.42 5.64
N LYS A 368 -11.78 18.15 4.85
CA LYS A 368 -11.87 17.69 3.45
C LYS A 368 -12.46 16.29 3.30
N LEU A 369 -12.60 15.54 4.40
CA LEU A 369 -13.20 14.20 4.46
C LEU A 369 -14.60 14.21 5.11
N GLN A 370 -15.19 15.38 5.36
CA GLN A 370 -16.54 15.49 5.95
C GLN A 370 -17.59 14.82 5.05
N GLY A 371 -18.39 13.91 5.63
CA GLY A 371 -19.36 13.10 4.90
C GLY A 371 -18.80 11.75 4.44
N SER A 372 -17.50 11.46 4.60
CA SER A 372 -16.95 10.12 4.32
C SER A 372 -17.50 9.07 5.30
N GLU A 373 -17.91 9.47 6.50
CA GLU A 373 -18.63 8.64 7.47
C GLU A 373 -20.00 8.14 6.96
N LEU A 374 -20.51 8.70 5.86
CA LEU A 374 -21.77 8.30 5.23
C LEU A 374 -21.58 7.19 4.17
N ALA A 375 -20.35 6.78 3.89
CA ALA A 375 -20.03 5.74 2.91
C ALA A 375 -20.22 4.32 3.47
N ASP A 376 -20.68 3.38 2.65
CA ASP A 376 -20.75 1.96 3.01
C ASP A 376 -19.34 1.34 3.14
N SER A 377 -18.38 1.82 2.32
CA SER A 377 -16.97 1.43 2.43
C SER A 377 -15.99 2.52 1.99
N ILE A 378 -14.77 2.46 2.53
CA ILE A 378 -13.69 3.43 2.28
C ILE A 378 -12.39 2.68 1.95
N ALA A 379 -11.71 3.03 0.86
CA ALA A 379 -10.34 2.59 0.59
C ALA A 379 -9.33 3.59 1.16
N ILE A 380 -8.24 3.13 1.76
CA ILE A 380 -7.11 3.99 2.20
C ILE A 380 -5.77 3.28 2.01
N ASN A 381 -4.76 4.00 1.50
CA ASN A 381 -3.41 3.47 1.27
C ASN A 381 -2.37 4.16 2.16
N PRO A 382 -2.09 3.65 3.37
CA PRO A 382 -0.96 4.10 4.18
C PRO A 382 0.39 4.09 3.45
N HIS A 383 0.57 3.24 2.44
CA HIS A 383 1.79 3.22 1.63
C HIS A 383 2.01 4.44 0.73
N LYS A 384 1.05 5.35 0.66
CA LYS A 384 1.18 6.63 -0.05
C LYS A 384 1.66 7.72 0.91
N MET A 385 0.75 8.54 1.43
CA MET A 385 1.09 9.77 2.18
C MET A 385 1.74 9.50 3.55
N MET A 386 1.57 8.31 4.12
CA MET A 386 2.08 7.97 5.47
C MET A 386 3.44 7.24 5.44
N GLY A 387 4.07 7.06 4.27
CA GLY A 387 5.40 6.46 4.14
C GLY A 387 5.52 5.00 4.61
N VAL A 388 4.40 4.28 4.75
CA VAL A 388 4.40 2.84 5.08
C VAL A 388 4.93 2.04 3.87
N PRO A 389 5.63 0.91 4.02
CA PRO A 389 6.12 0.16 2.86
C PRO A 389 5.02 -0.30 1.90
N LEU A 390 5.34 -0.29 0.61
CA LEU A 390 4.52 -0.89 -0.44
C LEU A 390 4.53 -2.43 -0.32
N THR A 391 3.41 -3.14 -0.39
CA THR A 391 2.01 -2.69 -0.29
C THR A 391 1.56 -2.51 1.15
N CYS A 392 0.66 -1.56 1.39
CA CYS A 392 -0.15 -1.47 2.61
C CYS A 392 -1.44 -0.69 2.30
N SER A 393 -2.57 -1.38 2.21
CA SER A 393 -3.86 -0.82 1.80
C SER A 393 -4.97 -1.44 2.63
N PHE A 394 -6.02 -0.67 2.93
CA PHE A 394 -7.17 -1.15 3.68
C PHE A 394 -8.46 -0.84 2.93
N LEU A 395 -9.39 -1.79 2.94
CA LEU A 395 -10.80 -1.55 2.66
C LEU A 395 -11.56 -1.60 3.99
N LEU A 396 -12.12 -0.45 4.38
CA LEU A 396 -12.89 -0.26 5.61
C LEU A 396 -14.39 -0.33 5.31
N GLY A 397 -15.19 -0.74 6.29
CA GLY A 397 -16.65 -0.78 6.20
C GLY A 397 -17.33 -0.55 7.54
N GLN A 398 -18.57 -0.04 7.50
CA GLN A 398 -19.40 0.18 8.69
C GLN A 398 -19.85 -1.13 9.35
N ASP A 399 -19.93 -2.21 8.57
CA ASP A 399 -20.38 -3.52 9.02
C ASP A 399 -19.66 -4.64 8.25
N LEU A 400 -18.70 -5.28 8.92
CA LEU A 400 -17.96 -6.42 8.37
C LEU A 400 -18.84 -7.67 8.15
N ARG A 401 -20.07 -7.73 8.68
CA ARG A 401 -21.00 -8.83 8.35
C ARG A 401 -21.43 -8.77 6.89
N LYS A 402 -21.55 -7.57 6.29
CA LYS A 402 -21.74 -7.40 4.83
C LYS A 402 -20.55 -7.95 4.05
N PHE A 403 -19.33 -7.69 4.51
CA PHE A 403 -18.09 -8.16 3.87
C PHE A 403 -18.00 -9.68 3.92
N HIS A 404 -18.29 -10.27 5.09
CA HIS A 404 -18.39 -11.71 5.29
C HIS A 404 -19.45 -12.34 4.37
N ALA A 405 -20.71 -11.90 4.46
CA ALA A 405 -21.80 -12.44 3.65
C ALA A 405 -21.54 -12.33 2.14
N ALA A 406 -20.92 -11.23 1.69
CA ALA A 406 -20.54 -11.05 0.29
C ALA A 406 -19.45 -12.01 -0.19
N ASN A 407 -18.42 -12.28 0.62
CA ASN A 407 -17.20 -12.97 0.19
C ASN A 407 -17.12 -14.45 0.62
N THR A 408 -17.72 -14.83 1.74
CA THR A 408 -17.63 -16.21 2.29
C THR A 408 -18.17 -17.26 1.31
N LEU A 409 -17.50 -18.40 1.29
CA LEU A 409 -17.85 -19.61 0.56
C LEU A 409 -17.58 -20.82 1.47
N PRO A 410 -18.43 -21.88 1.45
CA PRO A 410 -18.22 -23.06 2.29
C PRO A 410 -16.94 -23.81 1.87
N ALA A 411 -15.85 -23.61 2.61
CA ALA A 411 -14.56 -24.26 2.41
C ALA A 411 -14.09 -24.98 3.69
N GLY A 412 -14.75 -26.10 4.00
CA GLY A 412 -14.54 -26.89 5.24
C GLY A 412 -13.17 -27.57 5.40
N TYR A 413 -12.20 -27.30 4.51
CA TYR A 413 -10.79 -27.69 4.71
C TYR A 413 -9.95 -26.59 5.35
N LEU A 414 -10.50 -25.37 5.48
CA LEU A 414 -9.77 -24.17 5.88
C LEU A 414 -10.46 -23.40 7.01
N PHE A 415 -11.76 -23.16 6.91
CA PHE A 415 -12.47 -22.33 7.87
C PHE A 415 -12.95 -23.15 9.06
N HIS A 416 -12.60 -22.70 10.27
CA HIS A 416 -12.97 -23.33 11.54
C HIS A 416 -14.30 -22.82 12.08
N ASN A 417 -15.17 -22.34 11.17
CA ASN A 417 -16.57 -22.12 11.47
C ASN A 417 -17.20 -23.51 11.63
N ASP A 418 -17.14 -24.05 12.86
CA ASP A 418 -17.90 -25.24 13.26
C ASP A 418 -19.32 -25.10 12.69
N GLY A 419 -19.77 -26.12 11.96
CA GLY A 419 -21.06 -26.14 11.25
C GLY A 419 -22.28 -26.20 12.18
N LYS A 420 -22.32 -25.34 13.20
CA LYS A 420 -23.52 -24.99 13.94
C LYS A 420 -24.40 -24.16 13.03
N GLU A 421 -25.16 -24.86 12.19
CA GLU A 421 -26.48 -24.41 11.81
C GLU A 421 -27.19 -23.96 13.09
N GLU A 422 -27.44 -22.65 13.20
CA GLU A 422 -28.59 -21.92 13.76
C GLU A 422 -29.48 -22.59 14.85
N THR A 423 -28.96 -23.47 15.68
CA THR A 423 -29.63 -23.92 16.91
C THR A 423 -29.55 -22.79 17.95
N ASP A 424 -30.73 -22.37 18.43
CA ASP A 424 -30.97 -21.42 19.54
C ASP A 424 -31.17 -19.92 19.18
N GLY A 425 -31.47 -19.58 17.92
CA GLY A 425 -32.21 -18.34 17.59
C GLY A 425 -31.57 -17.00 18.02
N LYS A 426 -30.26 -16.98 18.25
CA LYS A 426 -29.47 -15.77 18.53
C LYS A 426 -28.71 -15.36 17.27
N GLU A 427 -29.17 -14.30 16.63
CA GLU A 427 -28.54 -13.77 15.42
C GLU A 427 -27.12 -13.22 15.70
N GLY A 428 -26.10 -13.82 15.09
CA GLY A 428 -24.90 -13.09 14.64
C GLY A 428 -23.85 -12.64 15.67
N GLU A 429 -23.66 -13.33 16.79
CA GLU A 429 -22.69 -12.93 17.84
C GLU A 429 -21.24 -13.44 17.66
N SER A 430 -20.96 -14.38 16.74
CA SER A 430 -19.60 -14.92 16.56
C SER A 430 -18.70 -13.97 15.74
N GLU A 431 -17.56 -13.58 16.31
CA GLU A 431 -16.61 -12.68 15.66
C GLU A 431 -15.74 -13.43 14.64
N VAL A 432 -15.74 -13.02 13.36
CA VAL A 432 -15.00 -13.71 12.28
C VAL A 432 -13.49 -13.59 12.50
N TRP A 433 -12.81 -14.66 12.92
CA TRP A 433 -11.35 -14.67 13.16
C TRP A 433 -10.52 -15.24 12.01
N ASP A 434 -11.11 -16.09 11.17
CA ASP A 434 -10.49 -16.59 9.94
C ASP A 434 -10.67 -15.54 8.83
N LEU A 435 -9.76 -14.55 8.81
CA LEU A 435 -9.88 -13.33 8.00
C LEU A 435 -9.99 -13.56 6.49
N ALA A 436 -9.63 -14.74 5.96
CA ALA A 436 -9.83 -15.04 4.55
C ALA A 436 -11.31 -15.09 4.13
N ASP A 437 -12.25 -15.42 5.03
CA ASP A 437 -13.71 -15.35 4.77
C ASP A 437 -14.20 -13.93 4.43
N LEU A 438 -13.44 -12.90 4.82
CA LEU A 438 -13.74 -11.50 4.51
C LEU A 438 -13.17 -11.05 3.16
N THR A 439 -12.42 -11.88 2.43
CA THR A 439 -11.65 -11.48 1.26
C THR A 439 -11.83 -12.42 0.06
N LEU A 440 -11.31 -12.02 -1.10
CA LEU A 440 -11.30 -12.84 -2.32
C LEU A 440 -10.03 -13.71 -2.45
N GLN A 441 -9.18 -13.73 -1.43
CA GLN A 441 -7.89 -14.40 -1.44
C GLN A 441 -7.81 -15.49 -0.39
N CYS A 442 -7.18 -16.62 -0.74
CA CYS A 442 -6.76 -17.62 0.23
C CYS A 442 -5.37 -17.30 0.82
N GLY A 443 -4.40 -16.92 -0.02
CA GLY A 443 -3.05 -16.55 0.40
C GLY A 443 -2.89 -15.05 0.56
N ARG A 444 -2.51 -14.56 1.75
CA ARG A 444 -2.38 -13.13 2.05
C ARG A 444 -1.26 -12.83 3.04
N ARG A 445 -0.54 -11.73 2.82
CA ARG A 445 0.52 -11.23 3.71
C ARG A 445 -0.07 -10.37 4.82
N GLY A 446 0.53 -10.39 6.01
CA GLY A 446 0.16 -9.53 7.14
C GLY A 446 0.55 -8.05 6.99
N ASP A 447 0.23 -7.42 5.86
CA ASP A 447 0.64 -6.04 5.53
C ASP A 447 0.08 -4.99 6.52
N SER A 448 -0.93 -5.34 7.32
CA SER A 448 -1.45 -4.52 8.43
C SER A 448 -0.45 -4.30 9.56
N LEU A 449 0.50 -5.21 9.78
CA LEU A 449 1.60 -5.05 10.75
C LEU A 449 2.44 -3.78 10.49
N LYS A 450 2.61 -3.43 9.21
CA LYS A 450 3.43 -2.28 8.79
C LYS A 450 2.85 -0.97 9.29
N LEU A 451 1.54 -0.77 9.09
CA LEU A 451 0.84 0.39 9.65
C LEU A 451 0.79 0.31 11.18
N ALA A 452 0.54 -0.86 11.77
CA ALA A 452 0.47 -1.00 13.22
C ALA A 452 1.76 -0.54 13.90
N LEU A 453 2.93 -1.00 13.42
CA LEU A 453 4.23 -0.59 13.95
C LEU A 453 4.52 0.89 13.69
N ALA A 454 4.23 1.41 12.49
CA ALA A 454 4.39 2.82 12.19
C ALA A 454 3.51 3.71 13.10
N TRP A 455 2.28 3.29 13.39
CA TRP A 455 1.35 4.01 14.27
C TRP A 455 1.78 3.91 15.73
N ILE A 456 2.26 2.75 16.20
CA ILE A 456 2.84 2.61 17.56
C ILE A 456 4.05 3.54 17.73
N TYR A 457 4.91 3.65 16.70
CA TYR A 457 6.13 4.46 16.76
C TYR A 457 5.88 5.97 16.63
N HIS A 458 5.06 6.42 15.67
CA HIS A 458 4.80 7.84 15.42
C HIS A 458 3.61 8.41 16.20
N GLY A 459 2.67 7.57 16.62
CA GLY A 459 1.36 8.00 17.11
C GLY A 459 0.49 8.65 16.03
N SER A 460 -0.79 8.92 16.35
CA SER A 460 -1.64 9.73 15.46
C SER A 460 -1.13 11.17 15.34
N SER A 461 -0.46 11.70 16.36
CA SER A 461 0.15 13.03 16.37
C SER A 461 1.34 13.15 15.42
N GLY A 462 2.21 12.13 15.33
CA GLY A 462 3.33 12.15 14.38
C GLY A 462 2.87 12.12 12.93
N PHE A 463 1.84 11.32 12.61
CA PHE A 463 1.22 11.36 11.28
C PHE A 463 0.57 12.72 10.98
N ALA A 464 -0.14 13.32 11.95
CA ALA A 464 -0.71 14.66 11.80
C ALA A 464 0.36 15.70 11.47
N GLN A 465 1.47 15.72 12.23
CA GLN A 465 2.60 16.64 12.01
C GLN A 465 3.24 16.46 10.64
N GLN A 466 3.46 15.22 10.18
CA GLN A 466 4.02 14.94 8.86
C GLN A 466 3.11 15.48 7.74
N ILE A 467 1.80 15.26 7.86
CA ILE A 467 0.80 15.74 6.89
C ILE A 467 0.73 17.26 6.90
N ASP A 468 0.57 17.89 8.06
CA ASP A 468 0.48 19.34 8.20
C ASP A 468 1.74 20.05 7.67
N HIS A 469 2.93 19.47 7.92
CA HIS A 469 4.19 19.97 7.38
C HIS A 469 4.25 19.86 5.85
N ALA A 470 3.83 18.73 5.27
CA ALA A 470 3.80 18.56 3.83
C ALA A 470 2.81 19.53 3.15
N PHE A 471 1.65 19.79 3.75
CA PHE A 471 0.71 20.81 3.26
C PHE A 471 1.28 22.24 3.37
N CYS A 472 2.05 22.53 4.43
CA CYS A 472 2.76 23.80 4.56
C CYS A 472 3.78 24.00 3.42
N ILE A 473 4.60 22.98 3.13
CA ILE A 473 5.55 22.99 2.02
C ILE A 473 4.82 23.16 0.67
N ALA A 474 3.76 22.41 0.43
CA ALA A 474 2.99 22.48 -0.82
C ALA A 474 2.37 23.87 -1.04
N SER A 475 1.82 24.47 0.02
CA SER A 475 1.24 25.82 -0.02
C SER A 475 2.31 26.90 -0.22
N HIS A 476 3.49 26.73 0.40
CA HIS A 476 4.63 27.62 0.19
C HIS A 476 5.14 27.56 -1.26
N LEU A 477 5.30 26.36 -1.82
CA LEU A 477 5.68 26.16 -3.22
C LEU A 477 4.63 26.77 -4.18
N ALA A 478 3.34 26.51 -3.97
CA ALA A 478 2.27 27.09 -4.77
C ALA A 478 2.30 28.64 -4.75
N SER A 479 2.59 29.23 -3.59
CA SER A 479 2.70 30.68 -3.42
C SER A 479 3.94 31.27 -4.12
N LEU A 480 5.09 30.60 -4.09
CA LEU A 480 6.28 30.99 -4.84
C LEU A 480 6.05 30.91 -6.35
N LEU A 481 5.40 29.84 -6.83
CA LEU A 481 5.08 29.67 -8.25
C LEU A 481 4.07 30.71 -8.73
N SER A 482 3.05 31.05 -7.93
CA SER A 482 2.06 32.08 -8.30
C SER A 482 2.62 33.51 -8.39
N GLN A 483 3.82 33.75 -7.86
CA GLN A 483 4.52 35.04 -7.96
C GLN A 483 5.47 35.12 -9.17
N SER A 484 5.62 34.03 -9.93
CA SER A 484 6.55 33.94 -11.05
C SER A 484 5.81 33.93 -12.38
N GLU A 485 6.11 34.90 -13.25
CA GLU A 485 5.54 35.01 -14.61
C GLU A 485 5.85 33.78 -15.50
N ASN A 486 6.80 32.93 -15.10
CA ASN A 486 7.16 31.71 -15.82
C ASN A 486 6.23 30.51 -15.55
N PHE A 487 5.28 30.63 -14.59
CA PHE A 487 4.41 29.53 -14.19
C PHE A 487 2.95 29.96 -14.11
N VAL A 488 2.05 29.05 -14.51
CA VAL A 488 0.60 29.18 -14.33
C VAL A 488 0.15 28.08 -13.38
N LEU A 489 -0.52 28.46 -12.28
CA LEU A 489 -1.07 27.50 -11.33
C LEU A 489 -2.38 26.92 -11.87
N VAL A 490 -2.48 25.59 -11.95
CA VAL A 490 -3.63 24.85 -12.50
C VAL A 490 -4.59 24.37 -11.39
N SER A 491 -4.29 24.68 -10.12
CA SER A 491 -5.05 24.24 -8.94
C SER A 491 -5.25 25.40 -7.95
N GLU A 492 -5.99 25.16 -6.88
CA GLU A 492 -6.23 26.13 -5.81
C GLU A 492 -4.93 26.42 -5.01
N ASN A 493 -4.84 27.59 -4.37
CA ASN A 493 -3.81 27.92 -3.38
C ASN A 493 -4.50 28.33 -2.06
N PRO A 494 -4.35 27.58 -0.94
CA PRO A 494 -3.54 26.37 -0.79
C PRO A 494 -4.08 25.18 -1.60
N PRO A 495 -3.21 24.23 -2.01
CA PRO A 495 -3.62 23.08 -2.80
C PRO A 495 -4.57 22.15 -2.03
N PRO A 496 -5.52 21.48 -2.72
CA PRO A 496 -6.55 20.68 -2.05
C PRO A 496 -5.99 19.41 -1.42
N CYS A 497 -5.01 18.76 -2.05
CA CYS A 497 -4.22 17.66 -1.48
C CYS A 497 -2.72 17.96 -1.60
N LEU A 498 -1.87 16.96 -1.38
CA LEU A 498 -0.51 16.94 -1.89
C LEU A 498 -0.55 16.41 -3.34
N GLN A 499 0.25 16.94 -4.26
CA GLN A 499 0.35 16.45 -5.63
C GLN A 499 1.78 16.56 -6.14
N THR A 500 2.15 15.65 -7.04
CA THR A 500 3.44 15.62 -7.72
C THR A 500 3.19 15.67 -9.23
N ARG A 501 3.20 16.88 -9.83
CA ARG A 501 3.15 17.04 -11.29
C ARG A 501 4.48 17.61 -11.80
N LYS A 502 5.18 16.79 -12.58
CA LYS A 502 6.26 17.25 -13.45
C LYS A 502 5.66 17.91 -14.69
N GLY A 503 5.54 19.24 -14.67
CA GLY A 503 5.13 20.01 -15.84
C GLY A 503 6.30 20.23 -16.80
N THR A 504 6.36 19.47 -17.90
CA THR A 504 7.01 19.98 -19.11
C THR A 504 6.05 20.93 -19.81
N VAL A 505 6.60 21.96 -20.49
CA VAL A 505 5.81 23.00 -21.19
C VAL A 505 4.82 22.39 -22.20
N GLU A 506 5.20 21.29 -22.85
CA GLU A 506 4.36 20.51 -23.76
C GLU A 506 3.05 20.02 -23.12
N GLY A 507 3.09 19.64 -21.83
CA GLY A 507 1.91 19.22 -21.07
C GLY A 507 1.01 20.37 -20.60
N LEU A 508 1.48 21.62 -20.74
CA LEU A 508 0.65 22.82 -20.57
C LEU A 508 -0.03 23.18 -21.90
N VAL A 509 0.73 23.17 -23.00
CA VAL A 509 0.20 23.37 -24.37
C VAL A 509 -0.92 22.38 -24.66
N LYS A 510 -0.69 21.08 -24.44
CA LYS A 510 -1.71 20.05 -24.68
C LYS A 510 -2.94 20.20 -23.78
N ALA A 511 -2.78 20.64 -22.53
CA ALA A 511 -3.91 20.91 -21.64
C ALA A 511 -4.71 22.17 -22.05
N ILE A 512 -4.06 23.16 -22.65
CA ILE A 512 -4.72 24.35 -23.22
C ILE A 512 -5.44 23.98 -24.53
N GLU A 513 -4.86 23.11 -25.36
CA GLU A 513 -5.49 22.57 -26.58
C GLU A 513 -6.69 21.65 -26.26
N GLU A 514 -6.59 20.83 -25.20
CA GLU A 514 -7.68 19.94 -24.75
C GLU A 514 -8.78 20.66 -23.97
N ALA A 515 -8.53 21.86 -23.44
CA ALA A 515 -9.51 22.66 -22.69
C ALA A 515 -10.54 23.41 -23.58
N GLY A 516 -10.43 23.33 -24.91
CA GLY A 516 -11.54 23.56 -25.84
C GLY A 516 -12.04 24.98 -26.09
N ASP A 517 -11.75 25.97 -25.23
CA ASP A 517 -12.30 27.33 -25.32
C ASP A 517 -11.23 28.44 -25.32
N ILE A 518 -10.64 28.71 -26.50
CA ILE A 518 -10.10 30.04 -26.84
C ILE A 518 -10.40 30.37 -28.32
N GLU A 519 -11.69 30.49 -28.67
CA GLU A 519 -12.04 31.38 -29.78
C GLU A 519 -12.01 32.83 -29.32
N THR A 520 -11.26 33.67 -30.03
CA THR A 520 -11.19 35.14 -29.86
C THR A 520 -10.63 35.64 -28.51
N ILE A 521 -9.29 35.82 -28.45
CA ILE A 521 -8.62 37.12 -28.23
C ILE A 521 -7.09 36.94 -28.31
N GLY A 522 -6.42 37.70 -29.19
CA GLY A 522 -5.11 38.30 -28.85
C GLY A 522 -3.79 37.60 -29.21
N LEU A 523 -3.75 36.39 -29.79
CA LEU A 523 -2.47 35.70 -30.08
C LEU A 523 -1.56 36.41 -31.13
N GLU A 524 -2.09 37.31 -31.95
CA GLU A 524 -1.26 38.15 -32.84
C GLU A 524 -0.44 39.22 -32.11
N SER A 525 -0.86 39.66 -30.93
CA SER A 525 -0.11 40.63 -30.11
C SER A 525 1.22 40.01 -29.64
N PHE A 526 1.13 38.80 -29.08
CA PHE A 526 2.27 38.08 -28.49
C PHE A 526 3.29 37.66 -29.56
N ARG A 527 2.81 37.21 -30.73
CA ARG A 527 3.67 36.79 -31.86
C ARG A 527 4.44 37.96 -32.48
N ASN A 528 3.85 39.17 -32.47
CA ASN A 528 4.52 40.38 -32.97
C ASN A 528 5.56 40.96 -31.99
N GLN A 529 5.40 40.77 -30.67
CA GLN A 529 6.40 41.20 -29.69
C GLN A 529 7.67 40.32 -29.71
N LEU A 530 7.52 39.00 -29.88
CA LEU A 530 8.66 38.08 -30.04
C LEU A 530 9.49 38.42 -31.30
N ASN A 531 8.84 38.64 -32.44
CA ASN A 531 9.52 39.02 -33.70
C ASN A 531 10.22 40.40 -33.65
N GLN A 532 9.88 41.29 -32.70
CA GLN A 532 10.56 42.58 -32.53
C GLN A 532 11.82 42.49 -31.65
N GLN A 533 11.97 41.49 -30.79
CA GLN A 533 13.19 41.31 -30.00
C GLN A 533 14.31 40.61 -30.79
N GLU A 534 13.99 39.63 -31.65
CA GLU A 534 15.01 38.94 -32.45
C GLU A 534 15.72 39.84 -33.48
N ARG A 535 15.10 40.95 -33.91
CA ARG A 535 15.74 41.95 -34.80
C ARG A 535 16.69 42.94 -34.11
N LYS A 536 16.87 42.86 -32.78
CA LYS A 536 17.80 43.74 -32.04
C LYS A 536 19.11 43.08 -31.59
N LEU A 537 19.32 41.80 -31.91
CA LEU A 537 20.55 41.05 -31.58
C LEU A 537 21.41 40.66 -32.80
N SER A 538 21.14 41.25 -33.97
CA SER A 538 21.99 41.10 -35.17
C SER A 538 22.48 42.47 -35.67
N ILE A 539 23.26 43.15 -34.82
CA ILE A 539 24.25 44.16 -35.24
C ILE A 539 25.55 43.93 -34.46
N LYS A 540 26.33 42.94 -34.92
CA LYS A 540 27.71 43.21 -35.33
C LYS A 540 28.16 42.19 -36.37
#